data_AF-A0A147BM42-F1
#
_entry.id   AF-A0A147BM42-F1
#
_cell.length_a   1.000
_cell.length_b   1.000
_cell.length_c   1.000
_cell.angle_alpha   90.00
_cell.angle_beta   90.00
_cell.angle_gamma   90.00
#
_symmetry.space_group_name_H-M   'P 1'
#
loop_
_entity.id
_entity.type
_entity.pdbx_description
1 polymer ?
#
loop_
_entity_poly.entity_id
_entity_poly.type
_entity_poly.pdbx_seq_one_letter_code
_entity_poly.pdbx_strand_id
1 'polypeptide(L)' 'TAGGHLPLHCAACKCQPQFNNITIIGRGTDETTRELLEAYAITKEGQKACVSQTSVFLHKKEIAYLDTC' A
#
# COMPACT_ATOMS: atom_id res chain seq x y z
N THR A 1 -1.64 -16.22 -5.81
CA THR A 1 -1.74 -15.53 -7.12
C THR A 1 -0.81 -14.34 -7.06
N ALA A 2 0.20 -14.25 -7.94
CA ALA A 2 1.26 -13.23 -7.87
C ALA A 2 0.84 -11.82 -8.36
N GLY A 3 -0.45 -11.47 -8.24
CA GLY A 3 -1.01 -10.20 -8.72
C GLY A 3 -1.88 -9.55 -7.66
N GLY A 4 -1.70 -8.25 -7.43
CA GLY A 4 -2.55 -7.49 -6.51
C GLY A 4 -4.03 -7.47 -6.93
N HIS A 5 -4.91 -7.05 -6.02
CA HIS A 5 -6.36 -6.98 -6.27
C HIS A 5 -6.75 -6.06 -7.44
N LEU A 6 -5.94 -5.05 -7.75
CA LEU A 6 -6.23 -4.04 -8.78
C LEU A 6 -6.27 -4.63 -10.22
N PRO A 7 -5.24 -5.37 -10.71
CA PRO A 7 -5.33 -6.06 -12.00
C PRO A 7 -6.55 -6.97 -12.15
N LEU A 8 -6.92 -7.72 -11.10
CA LEU A 8 -8.08 -8.61 -11.12
C LEU A 8 -9.39 -7.82 -11.25
N HIS A 9 -9.52 -6.72 -10.49
CA HIS A 9 -10.66 -5.82 -10.60
C HIS A 9 -10.80 -5.23 -12.01
N CYS A 10 -9.71 -4.68 -12.57
CA CYS A 10 -9.73 -4.09 -13.91
C CYS A 10 -10.09 -5.12 -14.99
N ALA A 11 -9.61 -6.36 -14.87
CA ALA A 11 -9.97 -7.44 -15.80
C ALA A 11 -11.47 -7.79 -15.78
N ALA A 12 -12.10 -7.75 -14.60
CA ALA A 12 -13.53 -8.03 -14.42
C ALA A 12 -14.41 -6.82 -14.79
N CYS A 13 -14.10 -5.64 -14.24
CA CYS A 13 -14.87 -4.41 -14.40
C CYS A 13 -14.69 -3.76 -15.79
N LYS A 14 -13.62 -4.12 -16.53
CA LYS A 14 -13.20 -3.49 -17.79
C LYS A 14 -12.80 -2.01 -17.64
N CYS A 15 -12.55 -1.56 -16.42
CA CYS A 15 -11.97 -0.26 -16.14
C CYS A 15 -10.44 -0.28 -16.32
N GLN A 16 -9.84 0.91 -16.47
CA GLN A 16 -8.38 1.07 -16.53
C GLN A 16 -7.90 1.86 -15.31
N PRO A 17 -6.80 1.44 -14.66
CA PRO A 17 -6.21 2.20 -13.57
C PRO A 17 -5.59 3.50 -14.09
N GLN A 18 -5.90 4.62 -13.46
CA GLN A 18 -5.34 5.93 -13.84
C GLN A 18 -3.99 6.17 -13.17
N PHE A 19 -2.93 5.56 -13.68
CA PHE A 19 -1.59 5.71 -13.11
C PHE A 19 -0.95 7.09 -13.31
N ASN A 20 -1.43 7.89 -14.27
CA ASN A 20 -0.85 9.20 -14.58
C ASN A 20 -1.05 10.25 -13.48
N ASN A 21 -2.05 10.05 -12.60
CA ASN A 21 -2.40 10.98 -11.53
C ASN A 21 -2.16 10.38 -10.13
N ILE A 22 -1.26 9.41 -10.01
CA ILE A 22 -0.89 8.83 -8.71
C ILE A 22 0.61 8.88 -8.48
N THR A 23 0.99 8.88 -7.20
CA THR A 23 2.37 8.65 -6.79
C THR A 23 2.52 7.22 -6.31
N ILE A 24 3.47 6.47 -6.88
CA ILE A 24 3.79 5.12 -6.42
C ILE A 24 4.69 5.25 -5.19
N ILE A 25 4.15 4.95 -4.01
CA ILE A 25 4.86 5.04 -2.72
C ILE A 25 5.93 3.96 -2.50
N GLY A 26 5.85 2.84 -3.23
CA GLY A 26 6.78 1.73 -3.11
C GLY A 26 6.39 0.54 -3.98
N ARG A 27 7.32 -0.41 -4.17
CA ARG A 27 7.09 -1.65 -4.92
C ARG A 27 7.54 -2.84 -4.06
N GLY A 28 6.58 -3.61 -3.53
CA GLY A 28 6.84 -4.86 -2.84
C GLY A 28 6.66 -6.06 -3.77
N THR A 29 7.61 -7.01 -3.74
CA THR A 29 7.60 -8.22 -4.58
C THR A 29 6.58 -9.27 -4.13
N ASP A 30 6.28 -9.31 -2.83
CA ASP A 30 5.33 -10.22 -2.21
C ASP A 30 4.22 -9.45 -1.47
N GLU A 31 3.22 -10.18 -0.99
CA GLU A 31 2.06 -9.61 -0.29
C GLU A 31 2.45 -8.91 1.00
N THR A 32 3.19 -9.58 1.87
CA THR A 32 3.59 -9.04 3.17
C THR A 32 4.39 -7.75 3.02
N THR A 33 5.34 -7.71 2.08
CA THR A 33 6.10 -6.47 1.81
C THR A 33 5.20 -5.32 1.37
N ARG A 34 4.19 -5.57 0.52
CA ARG A 34 3.23 -4.53 0.11
C ARG A 34 2.36 -4.04 1.27
N GLU A 35 1.90 -4.96 2.12
CA GLU A 35 1.08 -4.62 3.28
C GLU A 35 1.88 -3.81 4.32
N LEU A 36 3.15 -4.15 4.54
CA LEU A 36 4.05 -3.37 5.40
C LEU A 36 4.27 -1.94 4.85
N LEU A 37 4.50 -1.82 3.53
CA LEU A 37 4.66 -0.52 2.88
C LEU A 37 3.37 0.33 2.97
N GLU A 38 2.21 -0.29 2.76
CA GLU A 38 0.90 0.37 2.91
C GLU A 38 0.69 0.84 4.35
N ALA A 39 0.88 -0.04 5.33
CA ALA A 39 0.69 0.28 6.74
C ALA A 39 1.62 1.40 7.21
N TYR A 40 2.88 1.37 6.76
CA TYR A 40 3.85 2.42 7.03
C TYR A 40 3.40 3.76 6.42
N ALA A 41 3.07 3.80 5.13
CA ALA A 41 2.67 5.03 4.44
C ALA A 41 1.39 5.66 5.02
N ILE A 42 0.36 4.84 5.28
CA ILE A 42 -0.89 5.31 5.90
C ILE A 42 -0.61 5.88 7.30
N THR A 43 0.29 5.25 8.06
CA THR A 43 0.64 5.72 9.41
C THR A 43 1.41 7.05 9.37
N LYS A 44 2.30 7.24 8.39
CA LYS A 44 3.10 8.46 8.24
C LYS A 44 2.28 9.65 7.73
N GLU A 45 1.40 9.43 6.75
CA GLU A 45 0.52 10.49 6.22
C GLU A 45 -0.65 10.80 7.18
N GLY A 46 -1.05 9.79 7.95
CA GLY A 46 -2.10 9.87 8.97
C GLY A 46 -3.47 9.40 8.47
N GLN A 47 -4.24 8.79 9.38
CA GLN A 47 -5.50 8.12 9.07
C GLN A 47 -6.58 8.99 8.41
N LYS A 48 -6.49 10.31 8.51
CA LYS A 48 -7.47 11.23 7.89
C LYS A 48 -7.17 11.52 6.41
N ALA A 49 -5.96 11.27 5.96
CA ALA A 49 -5.53 11.50 4.59
C ALA A 49 -5.76 10.27 3.69
N CYS A 50 -5.95 9.09 4.29
CA CYS A 50 -6.12 7.83 3.58
C CYS A 50 -7.54 7.29 3.78
N VAL A 51 -8.20 6.89 2.69
CA VAL A 51 -9.51 6.21 2.74
C VAL A 51 -9.35 4.75 3.17
N SER A 52 -8.19 4.15 2.87
CA SER A 52 -7.88 2.75 3.22
C SER A 52 -7.55 2.57 4.70
N GLN A 53 -7.89 1.41 5.23
CA GLN A 53 -7.40 0.91 6.52
C GLN A 53 -6.22 -0.03 6.29
N THR A 54 -5.26 -0.04 7.21
CA THR A 54 -4.08 -0.90 7.16
C THR A 54 -4.43 -2.39 7.26
N SER A 55 -3.92 -3.23 6.36
CA SER A 55 -4.04 -4.70 6.45
C SER A 55 -3.25 -5.30 7.62
N VAL A 56 -2.14 -4.65 8.01
CA VAL A 56 -1.28 -5.04 9.14
C VAL A 56 -1.08 -3.87 10.08
N PHE A 57 -0.93 -4.17 11.36
CA PHE A 57 -0.63 -3.15 12.37
C PHE A 57 0.89 -3.07 12.59
N LEU A 58 1.45 -1.86 12.51
CA LEU A 58 2.85 -1.59 12.84
C LEU A 58 2.99 -0.94 14.21
N HIS A 59 3.87 -1.50 15.03
CA HIS A 59 4.28 -0.89 16.28
C HIS A 59 5.21 0.30 16.05
N LYS A 60 5.24 1.22 17.02
CA LYS A 60 6.11 2.42 16.98
C LYS A 60 7.58 2.09 16.71
N LYS A 61 8.09 0.97 17.23
CA LYS A 61 9.48 0.53 17.03
C LYS A 61 9.74 0.07 15.60
N GLU A 62 8.76 -0.58 14.97
CA GLU A 62 8.87 -1.05 13.58
C GLU A 62 8.85 0.15 12.63
N ILE A 63 7.97 1.12 12.89
CA ILE A 63 7.95 2.40 12.14
C ILE A 63 9.29 3.13 12.30
N ALA A 64 9.80 3.24 13.53
CA ALA A 64 11.08 3.90 13.79
C ALA A 64 12.26 3.18 13.09
N TYR A 65 12.21 1.86 12.98
CA TYR A 65 13.20 1.10 12.21
C TYR A 65 13.10 1.44 10.71
N LEU A 66 11.89 1.49 10.15
CA LEU A 66 11.68 1.84 8.74
C LEU A 66 12.07 3.29 8.41
N ASP A 67 11.99 4.21 9.38
CA ASP A 67 12.46 5.59 9.25
C ASP A 67 14.00 5.69 9.08
N THR A 68 14.75 4.63 9.40
CA THR A 68 16.21 4.60 9.25
C THR A 68 16.71 3.95 7.97
N CYS A 69 15.80 3.39 7.17
CA CYS A 69 16.09 2.78 5.87
C CYS A 69 16.10 3.82 4.74
#